data_AF-W1XVD3-F1
#
_entry.id   AF-W1XVD3-F1
#
_cell.length_a   1.000
_cell.length_b   1.000
_cell.length_c   1.000
_cell.angle_alpha   90.00
_cell.angle_beta   90.00
_cell.angle_gamma   90.00
#
_symmetry.space_group_name_H-M   'P 1'
#
loop_
_entity.id
_entity.type
_entity.pdbx_description
1 polymer ?
#
loop_
_entity_poly.entity_id
_entity_poly.type
_entity_poly.pdbx_seq_one_letter_code
_entity_poly.pdbx_strand_id
1 'polypeptide(L)' 'EKKVFFHTDAVQAVGNVPIDVKEMNIDMLSLAGHKIYGPKGIGVLYIQ' A
#
# COMPACT_ATOMS: atom_id res chain seq x y z
N GLU A 1 1.94 2.19 23.54
CA GLU A 1 2.63 1.89 22.27
C GLU A 1 3.71 2.92 21.98
N LYS A 2 4.78 2.53 21.26
CA LYS A 2 5.79 3.48 20.78
C LYS A 2 5.24 4.13 19.51
N LYS A 3 5.28 5.46 19.40
CA LYS A 3 4.84 6.24 18.22
C LYS A 3 5.75 5.98 17.01
N VAL A 4 5.74 4.76 16.50
CA VAL A 4 6.56 4.30 15.38
C VAL A 4 5.64 4.19 14.17
N PHE A 5 6.03 4.82 13.07
CA PHE A 5 5.29 4.75 11.82
C PHE A 5 5.62 3.47 11.06
N PHE A 6 4.60 2.87 10.45
CA PHE A 6 4.67 1.68 9.63
C PHE A 6 4.42 2.00 8.16
N HIS A 7 5.50 1.95 7.38
CA HIS A 7 5.43 1.95 5.93
C HIS A 7 5.37 0.52 5.40
N THR A 8 4.36 0.24 4.57
CA THR A 8 4.17 -1.05 3.92
C THR A 8 4.33 -0.91 2.40
N ASP A 9 5.25 -1.68 1.82
CA ASP A 9 5.32 -1.87 0.37
C ASP A 9 4.35 -2.97 -0.06
N ALA A 10 3.31 -2.60 -0.80
CA ALA A 10 2.31 -3.52 -1.29
C ALA A 10 2.29 -3.64 -2.82
N VAL A 11 3.38 -3.28 -3.50
CA VAL A 11 3.46 -3.35 -4.98
C VAL A 11 3.12 -4.74 -5.53
N GLN A 12 3.52 -5.81 -4.85
CA GLN A 12 3.18 -7.19 -5.28
C GLN A 12 1.94 -7.76 -4.58
N ALA A 13 1.57 -7.20 -3.43
CA ALA A 13 0.48 -7.70 -2.60
C ALA A 13 -0.89 -7.21 -3.10
N VAL A 14 -0.98 -5.95 -3.51
CA VAL A 14 -2.23 -5.38 -4.01
C VAL A 14 -2.70 -6.06 -5.28
N GLY A 15 -3.97 -6.47 -5.29
CA GLY A 15 -4.60 -7.27 -6.34
C GLY A 15 -4.51 -8.78 -6.11
N ASN A 16 -3.63 -9.25 -5.21
CA ASN A 16 -3.48 -10.68 -4.88
C ASN A 16 -3.98 -11.02 -3.48
N VAL A 17 -3.82 -10.10 -2.52
CA VAL A 17 -4.33 -10.23 -1.15
C VAL A 17 -5.17 -9.02 -0.76
N PRO A 18 -6.23 -9.21 0.05
CA PRO A 18 -6.96 -8.09 0.61
C PRO A 18 -6.06 -7.28 1.55
N ILE A 19 -6.04 -5.96 1.37
CA ILE A 19 -5.32 -5.02 2.23
C ILE A 19 -6.32 -4.04 2.82
N ASP A 20 -6.36 -3.98 4.15
CA ASP A 20 -7.11 -2.97 4.90
C ASP A 20 -6.12 -2.15 5.75
N VAL A 21 -5.93 -0.90 5.36
CA VAL A 21 -4.95 -0.01 6.01
C VAL A 21 -5.29 0.32 7.46
N LYS A 22 -6.57 0.24 7.85
CA LYS A 22 -7.02 0.51 9.23
C LYS A 22 -6.88 -0.72 10.10
N GLU A 23 -7.38 -1.87 9.64
CA GLU A 23 -7.28 -3.12 10.41
C GLU A 23 -5.84 -3.58 10.57
N MET A 24 -4.98 -3.30 9.58
CA MET A 24 -3.57 -3.67 9.60
C MET A 24 -2.64 -2.63 10.26
N ASN A 25 -3.18 -1.50 10.76
CA ASN A 25 -2.40 -0.40 11.36
C ASN A 25 -1.25 0.10 10.45
N ILE A 26 -1.58 0.39 9.18
CA ILE A 26 -0.61 0.86 8.19
C ILE A 26 -0.70 2.39 8.08
N ASP A 27 0.37 3.08 8.46
CA ASP A 27 0.45 4.54 8.34
C ASP A 27 0.71 4.99 6.90
N MET A 28 1.52 4.23 6.14
CA MET A 28 1.86 4.54 4.76
C MET A 28 1.86 3.28 3.89
N LEU A 29 1.30 3.35 2.68
CA LEU A 29 1.20 2.21 1.75
C LEU A 29 1.63 2.62 0.33
N SER A 30 2.58 1.89 -0.24
CA SER A 30 3.03 2.08 -1.64
C SER A 30 2.40 1.07 -2.59
N LEU A 31 1.91 1.54 -3.73
CA LEU A 31 1.22 0.74 -4.77
C LEU A 31 1.75 1.07 -6.17
N ALA A 32 1.73 0.08 -7.07
CA ALA A 32 2.07 0.28 -8.48
C ALA A 32 0.83 0.11 -9.38
N GLY A 33 0.57 1.09 -10.24
CA GLY A 33 -0.60 1.09 -11.13
C GLY A 33 -0.65 -0.13 -12.06
N HIS A 34 0.49 -0.51 -12.64
CA HIS A 34 0.57 -1.69 -13.51
C HIS A 34 0.32 -3.05 -12.84
N LYS A 35 0.16 -3.07 -11.52
CA LYS A 35 -0.22 -4.27 -10.74
C LYS A 35 -1.72 -4.36 -10.50
N ILE A 36 -2.45 -3.28 -10.76
CA ILE A 36 -3.92 -3.16 -10.68
C ILE A 36 -4.55 -2.74 -12.01
N TYR A 37 -3.98 -3.22 -13.12
CA TYR A 37 -4.45 -2.92 -14.49
C TYR A 37 -4.33 -1.44 -14.92
N GLY A 38 -3.57 -0.63 -14.19
CA GLY A 38 -3.20 0.72 -14.60
C GLY A 38 -1.99 0.75 -15.56
N PRO A 39 -1.67 1.91 -16.14
CA PRO A 39 -0.50 2.07 -17.00
C PRO A 39 0.82 1.90 -16.23
N LYS A 40 1.86 1.40 -16.93
CA LYS A 40 3.23 1.33 -16.40
C LYS A 40 3.77 2.74 -16.16
N GLY A 41 4.54 2.91 -15.07
CA GLY A 41 5.12 4.20 -14.68
C GLY A 41 4.25 5.05 -13.76
N ILE A 42 3.03 4.60 -13.40
CA ILE A 42 2.17 5.25 -12.41
C ILE A 42 2.13 4.42 -11.12
N GLY A 43 2.08 5.10 -9.98
CA GLY A 43 1.93 4.49 -8.65
C GLY A 43 1.11 5.37 -7.73
N VAL A 44 0.80 4.85 -6.54
CA VAL A 44 0.07 5.55 -5.49
C VAL A 44 0.83 5.41 -4.18
N LEU A 45 0.91 6.50 -3.43
CA LEU A 45 1.32 6.50 -2.03
C LEU A 45 0.09 6.92 -1.21
N TYR A 46 -0.39 6.02 -0.37
CA TYR A 46 -1.42 6.33 0.62
C TYR A 46 -0.75 6.68 1.95
N ILE A 47 -1.31 7.67 2.65
CA ILE A 47 -0.89 8.14 3.96
C ILE A 47 -2.16 8.31 4.79
N GLN A 48 -2.17 7.75 6.00
CA GLN A 48 -3.31 7.80 6.92
C GLN A 48 -3.40 9.13 7.69
#